data_AF-A0A391NVQ5-F1
#
_entry.id   AF-A0A391NVQ5-F1
#
_cell.length_a   1.000
_cell.length_b   1.000
_cell.length_c   1.000
_cell.angle_alpha   90.00
_cell.angle_beta   90.00
_cell.angle_gamma   90.00
#
_symmetry.space_group_name_H-M   'P 1'
#
loop_
_entity.id
_entity.type
_entity.pdbx_description
1 polymer ?
#
loop_
_entity_poly.entity_id
_entity_poly.type
_entity_poly.pdbx_seq_one_letter_code
_entity_poly.pdbx_strand_id
1 'polypeptide(L)' 'TVPEISEEYFVTNEPTSLIQRFVRQAEVAKTVAFLTSDGASAINGSAQRCEGGLIRHL' A
#
# COMPACT_ATOMS: atom_id res chain seq x y z
N THR A 1 3.95 -12.09 -20.49
CA THR A 1 3.00 -10.95 -20.42
C THR A 1 3.41 -10.09 -19.24
N VAL A 2 3.30 -8.75 -19.26
CA VAL A 2 3.68 -7.89 -18.09
C VAL A 2 3.06 -8.34 -16.74
N PRO A 3 1.84 -8.90 -16.68
CA PRO A 3 1.24 -9.43 -15.45
C PRO A 3 2.01 -10.59 -14.81
N GLU A 4 2.46 -11.58 -15.59
CA GLU A 4 3.15 -12.78 -15.07
C GLU A 4 4.48 -12.41 -14.40
N ILE A 5 5.22 -11.47 -15.00
CA ILE A 5 6.49 -10.96 -14.44
C ILE A 5 6.22 -10.25 -13.11
N SER A 6 5.08 -9.56 -12.98
CA SER A 6 4.76 -8.83 -11.77
C SER A 6 4.43 -9.75 -10.59
N GLU A 7 3.76 -10.88 -10.82
CA GLU A 7 3.45 -11.84 -9.75
C GLU A 7 4.70 -12.57 -9.26
N GLU A 8 5.55 -13.04 -10.19
CA GLU A 8 6.79 -13.75 -9.84
C GLU A 8 7.80 -12.85 -9.11
N TYR A 9 7.81 -11.55 -9.41
CA TYR A 9 8.61 -10.57 -8.71
C TYR A 9 8.29 -10.51 -7.20
N PHE A 10 7.01 -10.45 -6.80
CA PHE A 10 6.69 -10.37 -5.36
C PHE A 10 6.98 -11.66 -4.62
N VAL A 11 6.85 -12.81 -5.29
CA VAL A 11 7.22 -14.10 -4.68
C VAL A 11 8.73 -14.17 -4.42
N THR A 12 9.54 -13.65 -5.33
CA THR A 12 11.00 -13.83 -5.29
C THR A 12 11.73 -12.67 -4.59
N ASN A 13 11.36 -11.44 -4.90
CA ASN A 13 12.09 -10.23 -4.51
C ASN A 13 11.46 -9.51 -3.32
N GLU A 14 10.13 -9.50 -3.22
CA GLU A 14 9.40 -8.79 -2.16
C GLU A 14 8.43 -9.73 -1.40
N PRO A 15 8.91 -10.88 -0.89
CA PRO A 15 8.06 -11.94 -0.33
C PRO A 15 7.33 -11.51 0.95
N THR A 16 7.75 -10.41 1.57
CA THR A 16 7.10 -9.88 2.78
C THR A 16 5.89 -9.01 2.48
N SER A 17 5.69 -8.56 1.23
CA SER A 17 4.50 -7.84 0.80
C SER A 17 3.25 -8.69 1.06
N LEU A 18 2.22 -8.13 1.71
CA LEU A 18 1.02 -8.90 2.02
C LEU A 18 0.07 -8.97 0.82
N ILE A 19 -0.01 -7.91 0.00
CA ILE A 19 -0.91 -7.88 -1.15
C ILE A 19 -0.31 -8.54 -2.40
N GLN A 20 0.99 -8.86 -2.40
CA GLN A 20 1.69 -9.61 -3.45
C GLN A 20 1.49 -9.05 -4.87
N ARG A 21 1.44 -7.72 -4.97
CA ARG A 21 1.36 -6.98 -6.23
C ARG A 21 1.76 -5.54 -6.00
N PHE A 22 1.97 -4.81 -7.09
CA PHE A 22 2.12 -3.37 -7.01
C PHE A 22 0.84 -2.70 -6.51
N VAL A 23 1.00 -1.70 -5.65
CA VAL A 23 -0.06 -0.77 -5.27
C VAL A 23 -0.47 0.03 -6.52
N ARG A 24 -1.78 0.18 -6.73
CA ARG A 24 -2.33 0.99 -7.83
C ARG A 24 -2.42 2.44 -7.40
N GLN A 25 -2.27 3.37 -8.33
CA GLN A 25 -2.36 4.81 -8.06
C GLN A 25 -3.69 5.18 -7.38
N ALA A 26 -4.78 4.53 -7.80
CA ALA A 26 -6.11 4.74 -7.22
C ALA A 26 -6.22 4.34 -5.74
N GLU A 27 -5.40 3.40 -5.26
CA GLU A 27 -5.41 2.97 -3.86
C GLU A 27 -4.76 4.05 -2.99
N VAL A 28 -3.62 4.59 -3.42
CA VAL A 28 -2.96 5.74 -2.75
C VAL A 28 -3.86 6.97 -2.77
N ALA A 29 -4.47 7.29 -3.92
CA ALA A 29 -5.36 8.45 -4.05
C ALA A 29 -6.56 8.37 -3.10
N LYS A 30 -7.16 7.18 -2.93
CA LYS A 30 -8.26 6.97 -1.98
C LYS A 30 -7.81 7.15 -0.53
N THR A 31 -6.62 6.68 -0.16
CA THR A 31 -6.06 6.92 1.17
C THR A 31 -5.90 8.42 1.43
N VAL A 32 -5.33 9.17 0.49
CA VAL A 32 -5.18 10.63 0.62
C VAL A 32 -6.55 11.31 0.73
N ALA A 33 -7.50 10.96 -0.15
CA ALA A 33 -8.84 11.53 -0.13
C ALA A 33 -9.55 11.29 1.21
N PHE A 34 -9.42 10.09 1.79
CA PHE A 34 -9.95 9.79 3.12
C PHE A 34 -9.30 10.65 4.20
N LEU A 35 -7.96 10.79 4.19
CA LEU A 35 -7.23 11.60 5.18
C LEU A 35 -7.60 13.09 5.12
N THR A 36 -8.04 13.59 3.97
CA THR A 36 -8.52 14.99 3.82
C THR A 36 -9.99 15.19 4.18
N SER A 37 -10.72 14.11 4.48
CA SER A 37 -12.16 14.17 4.77
C SER A 37 -12.44 14.42 6.25
N ASP A 38 -13.65 14.90 6.57
CA ASP A 38 -14.10 15.11 7.95
C ASP A 38 -14.05 13.83 8.81
N GLY A 39 -14.18 12.66 8.17
CA GLY A 39 -14.09 11.35 8.83
C GLY A 39 -12.71 11.02 9.39
N ALA A 40 -11.67 11.73 8.97
CA ALA A 40 -10.30 11.60 9.47
C ALA A 40 -9.91 12.71 10.46
N SER A 41 -10.87 13.50 10.96
CA SER A 41 -10.62 14.69 11.80
C SER A 41 -9.78 14.44 13.07
N ALA A 42 -9.77 13.21 13.59
CA ALA A 42 -8.95 12.84 14.75
C ALA A 42 -7.55 12.31 14.39
N ILE A 43 -7.23 12.12 13.11
CA ILE A 43 -5.92 11.63 12.65
C ILE A 43 -5.00 12.82 12.44
N ASN A 44 -3.96 12.94 13.27
CA ASN A 44 -2.98 14.02 13.18
C ASN A 44 -1.57 13.53 13.55
N GLY A 45 -0.53 14.20 13.03
CA GLY A 45 0.87 13.99 13.42
C GLY A 45 1.43 12.58 13.16
N SER A 46 0.78 11.80 12.29
CA SER A 46 1.12 10.39 12.04
C SER A 46 1.58 10.16 10.60
N ALA A 47 2.53 9.23 10.43
CA ALA A 47 2.98 8.77 9.12
C ALA A 47 2.10 7.60 8.65
N GLN A 48 1.16 7.87 7.75
CA GLN A 48 0.23 6.87 7.23
C GLN A 48 0.89 6.00 6.15
N ARG A 49 0.78 4.68 6.28
CA ARG A 49 1.39 3.72 5.36
C ARG A 49 0.35 3.21 4.36
N CYS A 50 0.63 3.36 3.07
CA CYS A 50 -0.18 2.83 1.97
C CYS A 50 0.74 2.09 0.97
N GLU A 51 1.29 0.97 1.42
CA GLU A 51 2.33 0.24 0.66
C GLU A 51 1.99 -1.24 0.39
N GLY A 52 0.96 -1.79 1.04
CA GLY A 52 0.56 -3.18 0.83
C GLY A 52 1.10 -4.20 1.85
N GLY A 53 1.66 -3.74 2.96
CA GLY A 53 2.07 -4.58 4.10
C GLY A 53 3.52 -5.10 4.02
N LEU A 54 4.33 -4.50 3.17
CA LEU A 54 5.75 -4.76 2.99
C LEU A 54 6.57 -4.56 4.26
N ILE A 55 6.34 -3.46 4.99
CA ILE A 55 7.12 -3.15 6.18
C ILE A 55 6.49 -3.83 7.40
N ARG A 56 7.23 -4.75 8.00
CA ARG A 56 6.87 -5.40 9.27
C ARG A 56 7.47 -4.62 10.43
N HIS A 57 6.66 -4.41 11.47
CA HIS A 57 7.12 -3.93 12.76
C HIS A 57 6.57 -4.88 13.83
N LEU A 58 7.43 -5.29 14.77
CA LEU A 58 7.02 -5.89 16.04
C LEU A 58 6.61 -4.79 17.02
#